data_AF-A0A080WHQ1-F1
#
_entry.id   AF-A0A080WHQ1-F1
#
_cell.length_a   1.000
_cell.length_b   1.000
_cell.length_c   1.000
_cell.angle_alpha   90.00
_cell.angle_beta   90.00
_cell.angle_gamma   90.00
#
_symmetry.space_group_name_H-M   'P 1'
#
loop_
_entity.id
_entity.type
_entity.pdbx_description
1 polymer ?
#
loop_
_entity_poly.entity_id
_entity_poly.type
_entity_poly.pdbx_seq_one_letter_code
_entity_poly.pdbx_strand_id
1 'polypeptide(L)'
;MVVDTTYYDALGVPPTATLLEIKKAYRKLAITTHPDKNPDDETAHSRFQAIGEAYQVLSDETLRKQYDKFGKDKAVPGGGFEDPAELFSMIFGGEAFVDWIGEISLMKDLTKTMDITMQQMEEDEELAKETDAKLNVKDPAKPQSGETTTTTAPGATVAEDDEAKKEGTAGASEAASGTSTPRRNWGQQAIMDKSEEEARMQAEGLSPEEKELRKKEKKKGLSKEQREQLAAFELERKKQREERVNTLARKLVDRLSVWTETDKGPDVTAAFQEKIRLEVENLKMESFGLEILHAIGSTYNSKGTSFLKSQKFLGISGFFSRLKDKGNLARETWTTISTALDAQMTMEEMAKLEEKGGEDWTDEKKAEYEKKVTGKILAAAWRGSKFEIQSVLREVCDQILNDKAIRLEKRVERAQALVIIGKYFQQVCS
;
A
#
# COMPACT_ATOMS: atom_id res chain seq x y z
N MET A 1 -9.92 -5.10 -43.38
CA MET A 1 -8.73 -4.27 -43.11
C MET A 1 -9.08 -3.36 -41.96
N VAL A 2 -8.14 -3.15 -41.05
CA VAL A 2 -8.28 -2.20 -39.95
C VAL A 2 -8.25 -0.79 -40.51
N VAL A 3 -9.13 0.09 -40.04
CA VAL A 3 -9.28 1.47 -40.56
C VAL A 3 -8.11 2.36 -40.11
N ASP A 4 -7.52 2.09 -38.94
CA ASP A 4 -6.41 2.86 -38.35
C ASP A 4 -5.41 1.94 -37.65
N THR A 5 -4.13 2.04 -37.97
CA THR A 5 -3.06 1.22 -37.38
C THR A 5 -2.31 1.90 -36.24
N THR A 6 -2.63 3.15 -35.91
CA THR A 6 -1.87 3.98 -34.95
C THR A 6 -1.61 3.30 -33.61
N TYR A 7 -2.60 2.62 -33.02
CA TYR A 7 -2.41 1.91 -31.74
C TYR A 7 -1.59 0.62 -31.89
N TYR A 8 -1.73 -0.07 -33.01
CA TYR A 8 -0.92 -1.26 -33.32
C TYR A 8 0.54 -0.88 -33.55
N ASP A 9 0.77 0.23 -34.26
CA ASP A 9 2.09 0.80 -34.54
C ASP A 9 2.74 1.35 -33.27
N ALA A 10 1.98 2.00 -32.38
CA ALA A 10 2.46 2.47 -31.08
C ALA A 10 2.96 1.32 -30.19
N LEU A 11 2.28 0.16 -30.25
CA LEU A 11 2.70 -1.05 -29.54
C LEU A 11 3.72 -1.89 -30.34
N GLY A 12 3.97 -1.58 -31.61
CA GLY A 12 4.88 -2.33 -32.47
C GLY A 12 4.41 -3.76 -32.77
N VAL A 13 3.09 -3.97 -32.88
CA VAL A 13 2.46 -5.27 -33.15
C VAL A 13 1.59 -5.21 -34.41
N PRO A 14 1.41 -6.30 -35.17
CA PRO A 14 0.52 -6.29 -36.34
C PRO A 14 -0.96 -6.22 -35.92
N PRO A 15 -1.87 -5.74 -36.79
CA PRO A 15 -3.32 -5.76 -36.53
C PRO A 15 -3.90 -7.16 -36.25
N THR A 16 -3.21 -8.21 -36.70
CA THR A 16 -3.54 -9.61 -36.45
C THR A 16 -3.04 -10.13 -35.09
N ALA A 17 -2.38 -9.29 -34.28
CA ALA A 17 -1.81 -9.68 -33.00
C ALA A 17 -2.89 -10.21 -32.04
N THR A 18 -2.57 -11.31 -31.38
CA THR A 18 -3.36 -11.86 -30.29
C THR A 18 -3.34 -10.92 -29.08
N LEU A 19 -4.34 -11.02 -28.21
CA LEU A 19 -4.38 -10.25 -26.96
C LEU A 19 -3.09 -10.45 -26.13
N LEU A 20 -2.54 -11.65 -26.14
CA LEU A 20 -1.30 -11.97 -25.44
C LEU A 20 -0.10 -11.20 -26.03
N GLU A 21 -0.01 -11.08 -27.35
CA GLU A 21 1.05 -10.32 -28.03
C GLU A 21 0.94 -8.82 -27.75
N ILE A 22 -0.29 -8.28 -27.77
CA ILE A 22 -0.58 -6.88 -27.40
C ILE A 22 -0.17 -6.61 -25.95
N LYS A 23 -0.58 -7.48 -25.01
CA LYS A 23 -0.19 -7.40 -23.58
C LYS A 23 1.33 -7.45 -23.42
N LYS A 24 2.01 -8.39 -24.09
CA LYS A 24 3.47 -8.52 -24.03
C LYS A 24 4.18 -7.28 -24.58
N ALA A 25 3.71 -6.75 -25.70
CA ALA A 25 4.32 -5.58 -26.33
C ALA A 25 4.15 -4.32 -25.48
N TYR A 26 2.94 -4.07 -24.96
CA TYR A 26 2.69 -2.99 -24.02
C TYR A 26 3.57 -3.09 -22.79
N ARG A 27 3.66 -4.27 -22.14
CA ARG A 27 4.52 -4.45 -20.95
C ARG A 27 5.98 -4.14 -21.24
N LYS A 28 6.51 -4.64 -22.36
CA LYS A 28 7.89 -4.36 -22.77
C LYS A 28 8.09 -2.85 -22.96
N LEU A 29 7.18 -2.21 -23.67
CA LEU A 29 7.23 -0.78 -23.94
C LEU A 29 7.09 0.03 -22.65
N ALA A 30 6.13 -0.27 -21.79
CA ALA A 30 5.89 0.41 -20.53
C ALA A 30 7.12 0.39 -19.61
N ILE A 31 7.90 -0.70 -19.60
CA ILE A 31 9.17 -0.76 -18.88
C ILE A 31 10.24 0.09 -19.58
N THR A 32 10.36 -0.03 -20.91
CA THR A 32 11.44 0.63 -21.67
C THR A 32 11.23 2.11 -21.88
N THR A 33 9.99 2.59 -21.95
CA THR A 33 9.63 3.99 -22.15
C THR A 33 9.18 4.63 -20.84
N HIS A 34 9.35 3.92 -19.71
CA HIS A 34 9.02 4.49 -18.41
C HIS A 34 9.84 5.77 -18.21
N PRO A 35 9.22 6.91 -17.84
CA PRO A 35 9.94 8.17 -17.63
C PRO A 35 11.05 8.09 -16.56
N ASP A 36 10.98 7.12 -15.64
CA ASP A 36 12.02 6.84 -14.64
C ASP A 36 13.29 6.20 -15.24
N LYS A 37 13.14 5.40 -16.30
CA LYS A 37 14.28 4.75 -16.98
C LYS A 37 14.86 5.61 -18.09
N ASN A 38 14.16 6.66 -18.49
CA ASN A 38 14.56 7.61 -19.53
C ASN A 38 14.38 9.06 -19.00
N PRO A 39 15.08 9.44 -17.93
CA PRO A 39 14.91 10.75 -17.31
C PRO A 39 15.32 11.91 -18.22
N ASP A 40 16.25 11.67 -19.15
CA ASP A 40 16.79 12.66 -20.09
C ASP A 40 16.01 12.74 -21.42
N ASP A 41 14.97 11.93 -21.61
CA ASP A 41 14.14 11.93 -22.83
C ASP A 41 12.81 12.65 -22.57
N GLU A 42 12.70 13.89 -23.03
CA GLU A 42 11.47 14.70 -22.95
C GLU A 42 10.27 14.03 -23.63
N THR A 43 10.51 13.13 -24.60
CA THR A 43 9.46 12.39 -25.30
C THR A 43 8.99 11.15 -24.55
N ALA A 44 9.69 10.71 -23.49
CA ALA A 44 9.36 9.49 -22.75
C ALA A 44 7.96 9.54 -22.14
N HIS A 45 7.54 10.71 -21.63
CA HIS A 45 6.21 10.89 -21.05
C HIS A 45 5.10 10.76 -22.11
N SER A 46 5.27 11.44 -23.24
CA SER A 46 4.33 11.37 -24.38
C SER A 46 4.26 9.96 -24.96
N ARG A 47 5.40 9.26 -25.07
CA ARG A 47 5.45 7.88 -25.54
C ARG A 47 4.80 6.91 -24.57
N PHE A 48 5.01 7.08 -23.26
CA PHE A 48 4.37 6.28 -22.22
C PHE A 48 2.84 6.46 -22.22
N GLN A 49 2.37 7.69 -22.40
CA GLN A 49 0.94 7.98 -22.54
C GLN A 49 0.36 7.34 -23.80
N ALA A 50 1.05 7.46 -24.93
CA ALA A 50 0.61 6.90 -26.21
C ALA A 50 0.49 5.36 -26.18
N ILE A 51 1.44 4.66 -25.55
CA ILE A 51 1.35 3.19 -25.41
C ILE A 51 0.28 2.78 -24.40
N GLY A 52 0.02 3.59 -23.37
CA GLY A 52 -1.06 3.37 -22.40
C GLY A 52 -2.43 3.47 -23.05
N GLU A 53 -2.65 4.53 -23.83
CA GLU A 53 -3.86 4.74 -24.62
C GLU A 53 -4.07 3.58 -25.62
N ALA A 54 -3.03 3.23 -26.37
CA ALA A 54 -3.07 2.13 -27.33
C ALA A 54 -3.44 0.81 -26.67
N TYR A 55 -2.88 0.52 -25.50
CA TYR A 55 -3.18 -0.70 -24.78
C TYR A 55 -4.60 -0.70 -24.20
N GLN A 56 -5.09 0.41 -23.64
CA GLN A 56 -6.44 0.51 -23.10
C GLN A 56 -7.51 0.17 -24.17
N VAL A 57 -7.29 0.62 -25.40
CA VAL A 57 -8.19 0.33 -26.53
C VAL A 57 -7.99 -1.09 -27.08
N LEU A 58 -6.74 -1.53 -27.27
CA LEU A 58 -6.45 -2.82 -27.92
C LEU A 58 -6.59 -4.04 -26.99
N SER A 59 -6.58 -3.84 -25.67
CA SER A 59 -6.73 -4.91 -24.69
C SER A 59 -8.19 -5.30 -24.42
N ASP A 60 -9.13 -4.37 -24.61
CA ASP A 60 -10.57 -4.64 -24.53
C ASP A 60 -11.12 -5.09 -25.89
N GLU A 61 -11.80 -6.24 -25.92
CA GLU A 61 -12.28 -6.82 -27.19
C GLU A 61 -13.35 -5.95 -27.87
N THR A 62 -14.15 -5.22 -27.09
CA THR A 62 -15.20 -4.33 -27.59
C THR A 62 -14.61 -3.06 -28.16
N LEU A 63 -13.70 -2.41 -27.42
CA LEU A 63 -12.99 -1.19 -27.85
C LEU A 63 -12.09 -1.49 -29.05
N ARG A 64 -11.38 -2.62 -29.06
CA ARG A 64 -10.59 -3.05 -30.21
C ARG A 64 -11.43 -3.24 -31.46
N LYS A 65 -12.60 -3.89 -31.36
CA LYS A 65 -13.54 -4.04 -32.50
C LYS A 65 -14.06 -2.69 -33.00
N GLN A 66 -14.33 -1.76 -32.10
CA GLN A 66 -14.76 -0.40 -32.47
C GLN A 66 -13.62 0.36 -33.16
N TYR A 67 -12.40 0.27 -32.61
CA TYR A 67 -11.21 0.85 -33.19
C TYR A 67 -10.92 0.29 -34.58
N ASP A 68 -10.94 -1.03 -34.74
CA ASP A 68 -10.70 -1.71 -36.00
C ASP A 68 -11.68 -1.28 -37.11
N LYS A 69 -12.92 -0.96 -36.72
CA LYS A 69 -14.02 -0.62 -37.62
C LYS A 69 -14.18 0.87 -37.89
N PHE A 70 -13.83 1.73 -36.94
CA PHE A 70 -14.17 3.16 -36.98
C PHE A 70 -12.98 4.11 -36.74
N GLY A 71 -11.80 3.58 -36.37
CA GLY A 71 -10.61 4.38 -36.08
C GLY A 71 -10.66 5.07 -34.70
N LYS A 72 -9.61 5.86 -34.41
CA LYS A 72 -9.37 6.52 -33.12
C LYS A 72 -10.55 7.36 -32.61
N ASP A 73 -11.30 8.00 -33.50
CA ASP A 73 -12.35 8.96 -33.16
C ASP A 73 -13.59 8.37 -32.48
N LYS A 74 -13.79 7.04 -32.54
CA LYS A 74 -14.95 6.35 -31.92
C LYS A 74 -14.59 5.32 -30.86
N ALA A 75 -13.30 5.04 -30.68
CA ALA A 75 -12.79 4.15 -29.63
C ALA A 75 -12.10 4.98 -28.55
N VAL A 76 -12.81 5.97 -28.02
CA VAL A 76 -12.30 6.82 -26.94
C VAL A 76 -12.56 6.09 -25.62
N PRO A 77 -11.52 5.72 -24.86
CA PRO A 77 -11.72 5.22 -23.50
C PRO A 77 -12.46 6.29 -22.69
N GLY A 78 -13.52 5.90 -21.98
CA GLY A 78 -14.22 6.82 -21.09
C GLY A 78 -13.30 7.18 -19.93
N GLY A 79 -12.61 8.33 -20.02
CA GLY A 79 -11.65 8.78 -19.01
C GLY A 79 -10.29 8.08 -19.12
N GLY A 80 -9.22 8.78 -18.69
CA GLY A 80 -7.88 8.20 -18.58
C GLY A 80 -7.84 7.04 -17.57
N PHE A 81 -6.65 6.63 -17.12
CA PHE A 81 -6.54 5.69 -15.99
C PHE A 81 -7.13 6.34 -14.72
N GLU A 82 -8.44 6.23 -14.49
CA GLU A 82 -9.17 6.88 -13.40
C GLU A 82 -9.03 6.13 -12.07
N ASP A 83 -8.64 4.85 -12.08
CA ASP A 83 -8.50 4.03 -10.87
C ASP A 83 -7.04 3.54 -10.65
N PRO A 84 -6.33 4.07 -9.64
CA PRO A 84 -5.02 3.57 -9.20
C PRO A 84 -4.99 2.08 -8.85
N ALA A 85 -6.11 1.50 -8.41
CA ALA A 85 -6.22 0.08 -8.12
C ALA A 85 -6.25 -0.77 -9.40
N GLU A 86 -6.90 -0.30 -10.47
CA GLU A 86 -6.85 -0.93 -11.80
C GLU A 86 -5.45 -0.82 -12.41
N LEU A 87 -4.79 0.33 -12.28
CA LEU A 87 -3.39 0.50 -12.70
C LEU A 87 -2.47 -0.45 -11.94
N PHE A 88 -2.68 -0.58 -10.64
CA PHE A 88 -1.93 -1.50 -9.81
C PHE A 88 -2.18 -2.97 -10.17
N SER A 89 -3.44 -3.37 -10.35
CA SER A 89 -3.80 -4.70 -10.84
C SER A 89 -3.15 -4.97 -12.19
N MET A 90 -3.08 -3.96 -13.06
CA MET A 90 -2.43 -4.07 -14.35
C MET A 90 -0.90 -4.21 -14.25
N ILE A 91 -0.27 -3.48 -13.35
CA ILE A 91 1.19 -3.47 -13.19
C ILE A 91 1.67 -4.71 -12.40
N PHE A 92 0.90 -5.17 -11.42
CA PHE A 92 1.35 -6.15 -10.41
C PHE A 92 0.54 -7.46 -10.36
N GLY A 93 -0.63 -7.52 -11.02
CA GLY A 93 -1.63 -8.58 -10.86
C GLY A 93 -1.95 -9.38 -12.13
N GLY A 94 -0.96 -9.66 -12.97
CA GLY A 94 -1.17 -10.38 -14.24
C GLY A 94 -2.04 -11.64 -14.10
N GLU A 95 -3.07 -11.77 -14.94
CA GLU A 95 -4.07 -12.87 -14.93
C GLU A 95 -3.46 -14.27 -14.81
N ALA A 96 -2.25 -14.46 -15.35
CA ALA A 96 -1.54 -15.74 -15.30
C ALA A 96 -1.23 -16.21 -13.87
N PHE A 97 -1.13 -15.30 -12.89
CA PHE A 97 -0.87 -15.63 -11.49
C PHE A 97 -2.14 -15.85 -10.67
N VAL A 98 -3.33 -15.51 -11.18
CA VAL A 98 -4.60 -15.63 -10.43
C VAL A 98 -4.83 -17.07 -9.95
N ASP A 99 -4.47 -18.07 -10.75
CA ASP A 99 -4.63 -19.46 -10.35
C ASP A 99 -3.62 -19.92 -9.27
N TRP A 100 -2.56 -19.16 -9.02
CA TRP A 100 -1.51 -19.45 -8.04
C TRP A 100 -1.68 -18.67 -6.75
N ILE A 101 -2.00 -17.38 -6.84
CA ILE A 101 -2.04 -16.47 -5.70
C ILE A 101 -3.39 -15.81 -5.52
N GLY A 102 -4.34 -15.93 -6.46
CA GLY A 102 -5.60 -15.17 -6.47
C GLY A 102 -5.39 -13.70 -6.81
N GLU A 103 -6.45 -12.91 -6.73
CA GLU A 103 -6.37 -11.45 -6.93
C GLU A 103 -5.68 -10.78 -5.72
N ILE A 104 -4.81 -9.81 -5.99
CA ILE A 104 -4.14 -9.00 -4.96
C ILE A 104 -5.13 -7.91 -4.50
N SER A 105 -5.45 -7.87 -3.21
CA SER A 105 -6.46 -6.94 -2.68
C SER A 105 -5.88 -5.68 -2.07
N LEU A 106 -4.57 -5.62 -1.76
CA LEU A 106 -3.97 -4.53 -1.00
C LEU A 106 -4.36 -3.13 -1.49
N MET A 107 -4.19 -2.86 -2.80
CA MET A 107 -4.42 -1.51 -3.32
C MET A 107 -5.90 -1.14 -3.33
N LYS A 108 -6.77 -2.10 -3.64
CA LYS A 108 -8.22 -1.94 -3.57
C LYS A 108 -8.66 -1.67 -2.13
N ASP A 109 -8.11 -2.41 -1.18
CA ASP A 109 -8.40 -2.26 0.25
C ASP A 109 -7.92 -0.91 0.78
N LEU A 110 -6.73 -0.46 0.36
CA LEU A 110 -6.17 0.83 0.73
C LEU A 110 -7.02 1.98 0.19
N THR A 111 -7.39 1.95 -1.09
CA THR A 111 -8.22 2.96 -1.75
C THR A 111 -9.57 3.09 -1.04
N LYS A 112 -10.27 1.96 -0.84
CA LYS A 112 -11.56 1.96 -0.12
C LYS A 112 -11.43 2.44 1.33
N THR A 113 -10.31 2.16 2.00
CA THR A 113 -10.06 2.68 3.36
C THR A 113 -9.84 4.20 3.33
N MET A 114 -9.10 4.71 2.35
CA MET A 114 -8.87 6.14 2.18
C MET A 114 -10.18 6.88 1.86
N ASP A 115 -11.02 6.32 0.98
CA ASP A 115 -12.33 6.90 0.63
C ASP A 115 -13.23 7.04 1.87
N ILE A 116 -13.33 5.98 2.68
CA ILE A 116 -14.09 6.01 3.94
C ILE A 116 -13.53 7.09 4.89
N THR A 117 -12.21 7.23 4.94
CA THR A 117 -11.54 8.21 5.82
C THR A 117 -11.72 9.65 5.33
N MET A 118 -11.71 9.88 4.01
CA MET A 118 -11.92 11.20 3.41
C MET A 118 -13.36 11.65 3.54
N GLN A 119 -14.32 10.76 3.27
CA GLN A 119 -15.75 11.01 3.53
C GLN A 119 -15.97 11.40 5.00
N GLN A 120 -15.28 10.72 5.92
CA GLN A 120 -15.30 11.07 7.34
C GLN A 120 -14.76 12.47 7.62
N MET A 121 -13.68 12.89 6.96
CA MET A 121 -13.13 14.24 7.15
C MET A 121 -14.07 15.33 6.62
N GLU A 122 -14.69 15.08 5.47
CA GLU A 122 -15.68 15.99 4.86
C GLU A 122 -16.93 16.12 5.75
N GLU A 123 -17.48 15.02 6.24
CA GLU A 123 -18.61 15.01 7.18
C GLU A 123 -18.27 15.74 8.49
N ASP A 124 -17.09 15.50 9.06
CA ASP A 124 -16.63 16.18 10.28
C ASP A 124 -16.46 17.70 10.03
N GLU A 125 -16.00 18.11 8.85
CA GLU A 125 -15.85 19.52 8.46
C GLU A 125 -17.21 20.21 8.24
N GLU A 126 -18.17 19.54 7.59
CA GLU A 126 -19.54 20.05 7.44
C GLU A 126 -20.24 20.20 8.80
N LEU A 127 -20.10 19.22 9.68
CA LEU A 127 -20.65 19.28 11.03
C LEU A 127 -20.04 20.45 11.81
N ALA A 128 -18.72 20.67 11.69
CA ALA A 128 -18.03 21.80 12.31
C ALA A 128 -18.50 23.16 11.78
N LYS A 129 -18.74 23.26 10.47
CA LYS A 129 -19.33 24.47 9.86
C LYS A 129 -20.76 24.71 10.33
N GLU A 130 -21.55 23.65 10.49
CA GLU A 130 -22.93 23.74 10.97
C GLU A 130 -23.00 24.10 12.47
N THR A 131 -22.08 23.59 13.29
CA THR A 131 -21.97 23.98 14.71
C THR A 131 -21.55 25.45 14.83
N ASP A 132 -20.53 25.89 14.10
CA ASP A 132 -20.09 27.30 14.08
C ASP A 132 -21.22 28.23 13.60
N ALA A 133 -21.98 27.85 12.56
CA ALA A 133 -23.13 28.63 12.09
C ALA A 133 -24.25 28.73 13.14
N LYS A 134 -24.51 27.66 13.91
CA LYS A 134 -25.52 27.67 14.99
C LYS A 134 -25.07 28.47 16.22
N LEU A 135 -23.78 28.52 16.49
CA LEU A 135 -23.19 29.32 17.56
C LEU A 135 -23.22 30.83 17.23
N ASN A 136 -23.06 31.20 15.96
CA ASN A 136 -23.01 32.59 15.50
C ASN A 136 -24.39 33.27 15.32
N VAL A 137 -25.51 32.63 15.72
CA VAL A 137 -26.90 33.15 15.53
C VAL A 137 -27.54 33.70 16.82
N LYS A 138 -26.87 33.63 17.98
CA LYS A 138 -27.40 34.20 19.25
C LYS A 138 -26.69 35.51 19.63
N ASP A 139 -26.98 36.59 18.93
CA ASP A 139 -26.74 37.96 19.43
C ASP A 139 -28.04 38.79 19.33
N PRO A 140 -28.80 38.98 20.42
CA PRO A 140 -29.91 39.91 20.42
C PRO A 140 -29.43 41.32 20.78
N ALA A 141 -29.58 42.22 19.81
CA ALA A 141 -29.96 43.62 19.97
C ALA A 141 -29.08 44.53 20.86
N LYS A 142 -28.33 45.39 20.17
CA LYS A 142 -27.82 46.68 20.63
C LYS A 142 -28.96 47.62 21.09
N PRO A 143 -28.71 48.48 22.09
CA PRO A 143 -29.21 49.86 22.04
C PRO A 143 -28.05 50.87 22.00
N GLN A 144 -28.25 51.90 21.19
CA GLN A 144 -27.35 53.06 21.04
C GLN A 144 -27.62 54.16 22.08
N SER A 145 -26.56 54.93 22.30
CA SER A 145 -26.49 56.39 22.54
C SER A 145 -26.18 56.90 23.95
N GLY A 146 -25.22 57.83 23.99
CA GLY A 146 -24.82 58.63 25.15
C GLY A 146 -23.39 59.18 25.01
N GLU A 147 -23.25 60.35 24.40
CA GLU A 147 -22.02 61.16 24.29
C GLU A 147 -21.38 61.49 25.67
N THR A 148 -20.06 61.72 25.76
CA THR A 148 -19.40 63.06 25.72
C THR A 148 -17.98 63.01 26.35
N THR A 149 -16.99 63.44 25.56
CA THR A 149 -15.79 64.29 25.86
C THR A 149 -14.75 64.01 26.98
N THR A 150 -13.49 63.95 26.48
CA THR A 150 -12.30 64.78 26.84
C THR A 150 -11.30 64.39 27.96
N THR A 151 -10.03 64.33 27.50
CA THR A 151 -8.77 64.89 28.05
C THR A 151 -7.80 64.10 28.95
N THR A 152 -6.53 64.18 28.51
CA THR A 152 -5.24 64.32 29.25
C THR A 152 -4.52 63.12 29.88
N ALA A 153 -3.32 62.84 29.33
CA ALA A 153 -2.08 62.43 30.02
C ALA A 153 -1.57 63.59 30.95
N PRO A 154 -0.48 63.53 31.79
CA PRO A 154 0.74 62.71 31.62
C PRO A 154 1.54 62.28 32.89
N GLY A 155 2.67 61.57 32.64
CA GLY A 155 3.92 61.57 33.44
C GLY A 155 4.05 60.49 34.53
N ALA A 156 5.24 60.01 34.96
CA ALA A 156 6.65 60.10 34.56
C ALA A 156 7.47 59.24 35.57
N THR A 157 8.79 59.09 35.35
CA THR A 157 9.88 58.56 36.24
C THR A 157 10.09 57.02 36.22
N VAL A 158 11.22 56.39 35.82
CA VAL A 158 12.69 56.60 35.81
C VAL A 158 13.42 56.18 37.10
N ALA A 159 14.56 55.48 36.91
CA ALA A 159 15.72 55.19 37.79
C ALA A 159 15.64 53.88 38.63
N GLU A 160 16.69 53.09 38.85
CA GLU A 160 18.06 52.89 38.31
C GLU A 160 18.70 51.72 39.13
N ASP A 161 19.88 51.25 38.70
CA ASP A 161 20.96 50.60 39.49
C ASP A 161 20.81 49.16 40.02
N ASP A 162 21.86 48.33 40.16
CA ASP A 162 23.22 48.23 39.57
C ASP A 162 23.81 46.88 40.08
N GLU A 163 24.92 46.46 39.47
CA GLU A 163 26.05 45.69 40.02
C GLU A 163 25.98 44.16 40.30
N ALA A 164 26.56 43.42 39.33
CA ALA A 164 27.83 42.68 39.41
C ALA A 164 28.19 41.84 40.67
N LYS A 165 28.64 40.58 40.48
CA LYS A 165 30.06 40.18 40.24
C LYS A 165 30.39 38.73 40.69
N LYS A 166 31.39 38.15 39.97
CA LYS A 166 32.39 37.10 40.33
C LYS A 166 32.06 35.62 40.09
N GLU A 167 32.70 34.99 39.09
CA GLU A 167 34.06 34.35 39.04
C GLU A 167 34.01 32.92 39.61
N GLY A 168 34.20 31.86 38.80
CA GLY A 168 35.50 31.20 38.48
C GLY A 168 35.74 30.06 39.49
N THR A 169 36.10 28.80 39.19
CA THR A 169 37.00 28.21 38.19
C THR A 169 36.95 26.67 38.27
N ALA A 170 37.11 26.03 37.11
CA ALA A 170 37.85 24.79 36.75
C ALA A 170 37.98 23.55 37.67
N GLY A 171 37.81 22.37 37.06
CA GLY A 171 38.37 21.08 37.51
C GLY A 171 37.98 19.92 36.58
N ALA A 172 38.96 19.33 35.91
CA ALA A 172 38.84 18.32 34.85
C ALA A 172 38.66 16.87 35.36
N SER A 173 38.11 15.96 34.54
CA SER A 173 38.74 14.67 34.16
C SER A 173 37.85 13.78 33.27
N GLU A 174 38.58 12.91 32.57
CA GLU A 174 38.36 12.02 31.42
C GLU A 174 37.23 10.98 31.40
N ALA A 175 36.91 10.60 30.15
CA ALA A 175 36.58 9.26 29.62
C ALA A 175 35.25 8.58 29.96
N ALA A 176 34.41 8.38 28.94
CA ALA A 176 34.24 7.08 28.28
C ALA A 176 33.17 7.13 27.18
N SER A 177 33.54 6.57 26.02
CA SER A 177 32.68 6.28 24.88
C SER A 177 31.56 5.30 25.27
N GLY A 178 30.32 5.66 24.96
CA GLY A 178 29.15 4.80 25.05
C GLY A 178 28.08 5.29 24.08
N THR A 179 28.05 4.73 22.88
CA THR A 179 27.08 5.06 21.83
C THR A 179 25.67 4.64 22.27
N SER A 180 24.92 5.56 22.87
CA SER A 180 23.51 5.36 23.21
C SER A 180 22.64 5.71 22.00
N THR A 181 21.93 4.70 21.48
CA THR A 181 20.93 4.84 20.42
C THR A 181 19.70 5.57 20.97
N PRO A 182 19.17 6.65 20.36
CA PRO A 182 17.92 7.24 20.81
C PRO A 182 16.75 6.33 20.41
N ARG A 183 16.12 5.68 21.40
CA ARG A 183 14.76 5.14 21.24
C ARG A 183 13.79 6.33 21.14
N ARG A 184 13.28 6.61 19.95
CA ARG A 184 12.20 7.57 19.74
C ARG A 184 10.88 6.91 20.15
N ASN A 185 10.38 7.31 21.31
CA ASN A 185 9.13 6.86 21.91
C ASN A 185 7.94 7.37 21.09
N TRP A 186 7.27 6.50 20.32
CA TRP A 186 6.03 6.83 19.60
C TRP A 186 4.82 6.74 20.53
N GLY A 187 4.70 7.73 21.40
CA GLY A 187 3.57 7.80 22.32
C GLY A 187 3.80 8.76 23.47
N GLN A 188 3.95 10.05 23.18
CA GLN A 188 3.74 11.14 24.13
C GLN A 188 3.84 12.48 23.40
N GLN A 189 2.75 12.87 22.73
CA GLN A 189 2.56 14.25 22.29
C GLN A 189 1.12 14.70 22.50
N ALA A 190 0.50 14.18 23.57
CA ALA A 190 -0.89 14.49 23.94
C ALA A 190 -1.09 14.63 25.46
N ILE A 191 -0.06 15.02 26.23
CA ILE A 191 -0.19 15.27 27.69
C ILE A 191 0.46 16.59 28.14
N MET A 192 0.68 17.54 27.24
CA MET A 192 1.07 18.91 27.60
C MET A 192 0.24 19.87 26.74
N ASP A 193 -0.98 20.16 27.20
CA ASP A 193 -1.78 21.32 26.72
C ASP A 193 -3.14 21.46 27.46
N LYS A 194 -3.59 20.38 28.11
CA LYS A 194 -4.95 20.31 28.68
C LYS A 194 -5.25 21.42 29.72
N SER A 195 -4.26 21.86 30.48
CA SER A 195 -4.43 22.85 31.55
C SER A 195 -4.41 24.31 31.06
N GLU A 196 -3.63 24.64 30.03
CA GLU A 196 -3.60 25.99 29.45
C GLU A 196 -4.85 26.26 28.60
N GLU A 197 -5.34 25.23 27.91
CA GLU A 197 -6.56 25.33 27.11
C GLU A 197 -7.83 25.36 27.99
N GLU A 198 -7.87 24.61 29.10
CA GLU A 198 -8.96 24.73 30.09
C GLU A 198 -8.98 26.10 30.78
N ALA A 199 -7.81 26.69 31.04
CA ALA A 199 -7.68 28.05 31.56
C ALA A 199 -8.15 29.09 30.52
N ARG A 200 -7.82 28.91 29.24
CA ARG A 200 -8.34 29.74 28.13
C ARG A 200 -9.85 29.63 27.98
N MET A 201 -10.41 28.42 28.07
CA MET A 201 -11.86 28.16 27.99
C MET A 201 -12.67 28.70 29.19
N GLN A 202 -12.02 28.88 30.34
CA GLN A 202 -12.59 29.61 31.48
C GLN A 202 -12.48 31.12 31.29
N ALA A 203 -11.40 31.60 30.67
CA ALA A 203 -11.18 33.02 30.39
C ALA A 203 -12.07 33.59 29.25
N GLU A 204 -12.47 32.77 28.27
CA GLU A 204 -13.27 33.19 27.11
C GLU A 204 -14.77 33.42 27.39
N GLY A 205 -15.27 33.22 28.61
CA GLY A 205 -16.66 33.56 28.96
C GLY A 205 -17.75 32.73 28.24
N LEU A 206 -17.38 31.60 27.63
CA LEU A 206 -18.30 30.73 26.86
C LEU A 206 -19.47 30.19 27.73
N SER A 207 -20.66 30.18 27.12
CA SER A 207 -21.91 29.65 27.64
C SER A 207 -21.79 28.16 28.04
N PRO A 208 -22.58 27.66 29.01
CA PRO A 208 -22.65 26.23 29.31
C PRO A 208 -23.01 25.37 28.10
N GLU A 209 -23.85 25.87 27.19
CA GLU A 209 -24.21 25.17 25.93
C GLU A 209 -23.02 25.10 24.97
N GLU A 210 -22.23 26.18 24.84
CA GLU A 210 -21.00 26.23 24.03
C GLU A 210 -19.90 25.31 24.58
N LYS A 211 -19.78 25.24 25.91
CA LYS A 211 -18.83 24.33 26.57
C LYS A 211 -19.23 22.87 26.39
N GLU A 212 -20.52 22.54 26.35
CA GLU A 212 -20.99 21.19 26.02
C GLU A 212 -20.83 20.84 24.54
N LEU A 213 -21.07 21.79 23.63
CA LEU A 213 -20.88 21.61 22.19
C LEU A 213 -19.40 21.43 21.83
N ARG A 214 -18.50 22.27 22.36
CA ARG A 214 -17.04 22.10 22.17
C ARG A 214 -16.49 20.84 22.87
N LYS A 215 -17.13 20.38 23.96
CA LYS A 215 -16.83 19.05 24.55
C LYS A 215 -17.33 17.89 23.69
N LYS A 216 -18.42 18.06 22.93
CA LYS A 216 -18.88 17.09 21.93
C LYS A 216 -17.93 17.05 20.72
N GLU A 217 -17.43 18.20 20.25
CA GLU A 217 -16.37 18.28 19.23
C GLU A 217 -15.06 17.62 19.69
N LYS A 218 -14.66 17.79 20.97
CA LYS A 218 -13.46 17.15 21.54
C LYS A 218 -13.62 15.65 21.81
N LYS A 219 -14.83 15.07 21.75
CA LYS A 219 -15.02 13.61 21.69
C LYS A 219 -14.72 13.09 20.27
N LYS A 220 -13.51 13.36 19.78
CA LYS A 220 -12.94 12.77 18.57
C LYS A 220 -12.73 11.27 18.77
N GLY A 221 -13.76 10.49 18.51
CA GLY A 221 -13.68 9.06 18.30
C GLY A 221 -14.68 8.71 17.22
N LEU A 222 -14.35 7.73 16.38
CA LEU A 222 -15.23 7.26 15.30
C LEU A 222 -16.68 7.13 15.80
N SER A 223 -17.61 7.76 15.07
CA SER A 223 -19.06 7.66 15.26
C SER A 223 -19.49 6.20 15.29
N LYS A 224 -20.66 5.93 15.89
CA LYS A 224 -21.17 4.55 15.98
C LYS A 224 -21.33 3.93 14.58
N GLU A 225 -21.87 4.70 13.65
CA GLU A 225 -22.05 4.30 12.26
C GLU A 225 -20.71 4.07 11.55
N GLN A 226 -19.71 4.92 11.81
CA GLN A 226 -18.35 4.76 11.26
C GLN A 226 -17.65 3.48 11.78
N ARG A 227 -17.80 3.16 13.06
CA ARG A 227 -17.25 1.90 13.62
C ARG A 227 -17.94 0.68 13.02
N GLU A 228 -19.25 0.76 12.77
CA GLU A 228 -20.02 -0.30 12.13
C GLU A 228 -19.62 -0.47 10.66
N GLN A 229 -19.41 0.62 9.92
CA GLN A 229 -18.92 0.59 8.54
C GLN A 229 -17.51 0.00 8.43
N LEU A 230 -16.57 0.45 9.27
CA LEU A 230 -15.21 -0.11 9.29
C LEU A 230 -15.22 -1.59 9.69
N ALA A 231 -16.02 -1.97 10.71
CA ALA A 231 -16.15 -3.37 11.11
C ALA A 231 -16.79 -4.23 10.01
N ALA A 232 -17.79 -3.71 9.29
CA ALA A 232 -18.41 -4.39 8.16
C ALA A 232 -17.40 -4.58 7.02
N PHE A 233 -16.59 -3.56 6.72
CA PHE A 233 -15.54 -3.65 5.72
C PHE A 233 -14.42 -4.65 6.12
N GLU A 234 -14.01 -4.66 7.38
CA GLU A 234 -13.07 -5.65 7.90
C GLU A 234 -13.62 -7.08 7.80
N LEU A 235 -14.90 -7.27 8.09
CA LEU A 235 -15.57 -8.55 7.95
C LEU A 235 -15.63 -8.99 6.48
N GLU A 236 -15.95 -8.07 5.57
CA GLU A 236 -15.97 -8.31 4.13
C GLU A 236 -14.59 -8.76 3.63
N ARG A 237 -13.52 -8.04 3.98
CA ARG A 237 -12.14 -8.42 3.62
C ARG A 237 -11.77 -9.79 4.16
N LYS A 238 -12.13 -10.09 5.41
CA LYS A 238 -11.87 -11.40 6.01
C LYS A 238 -12.58 -12.52 5.23
N LYS A 239 -13.83 -12.31 4.82
CA LYS A 239 -14.61 -13.27 4.04
C LYS A 239 -14.01 -13.48 2.64
N GLN A 240 -13.68 -12.41 1.92
CA GLN A 240 -13.04 -12.49 0.60
C GLN A 240 -11.70 -13.24 0.67
N ARG A 241 -10.92 -12.97 1.73
CA ARG A 241 -9.66 -13.66 1.97
C ARG A 241 -9.86 -15.16 2.25
N GLU A 242 -10.86 -15.53 3.05
CA GLU A 242 -11.20 -16.93 3.31
C GLU A 242 -11.65 -17.66 2.04
N GLU A 243 -12.49 -17.04 1.21
CA GLU A 243 -12.92 -17.59 -0.08
C GLU A 243 -11.75 -17.79 -1.04
N ARG A 244 -10.83 -16.82 -1.09
CA ARG A 244 -9.58 -16.91 -1.86
C ARG A 244 -8.71 -18.06 -1.37
N VAL A 245 -8.47 -18.16 -0.06
CA VAL A 245 -7.67 -19.25 0.55
C VAL A 245 -8.29 -20.62 0.23
N ASN A 246 -9.60 -20.78 0.39
CA ASN A 246 -10.31 -22.02 0.09
C ASN A 246 -10.23 -22.40 -1.39
N THR A 247 -10.34 -21.42 -2.29
CA THR A 247 -10.25 -21.66 -3.73
C THR A 247 -8.83 -22.04 -4.14
N LEU A 248 -7.82 -21.35 -3.63
CA LEU A 248 -6.42 -21.67 -3.88
C LEU A 248 -6.01 -23.01 -3.27
N ALA A 249 -6.51 -23.37 -2.09
CA ALA A 249 -6.29 -24.67 -1.48
C ALA A 249 -6.81 -25.81 -2.35
N ARG A 250 -8.02 -25.69 -2.90
CA ARG A 250 -8.56 -26.67 -3.87
C ARG A 250 -7.68 -26.77 -5.12
N LYS A 251 -7.40 -25.64 -5.77
CA LYS A 251 -6.55 -25.60 -6.97
C LYS A 251 -5.14 -26.16 -6.71
N LEU A 252 -4.58 -25.92 -5.53
CA LEU A 252 -3.28 -26.45 -5.16
C LEU A 252 -3.36 -27.96 -4.95
N VAL A 253 -4.36 -28.48 -4.24
CA VAL A 253 -4.58 -29.93 -4.11
C VAL A 253 -4.70 -30.59 -5.48
N ASP A 254 -5.47 -30.01 -6.40
CA ASP A 254 -5.62 -30.52 -7.77
C ASP A 254 -4.30 -30.54 -8.54
N ARG A 255 -3.45 -29.54 -8.36
CA ARG A 255 -2.09 -29.55 -8.95
C ARG A 255 -1.20 -30.61 -8.34
N LEU A 256 -1.24 -30.79 -7.03
CA LEU A 256 -0.43 -31.79 -6.33
C LEU A 256 -0.93 -33.21 -6.64
N SER A 257 -2.21 -33.42 -6.96
CA SER A 257 -2.79 -34.73 -7.26
C SER A 257 -2.14 -35.39 -8.48
N VAL A 258 -1.72 -34.60 -9.47
CA VAL A 258 -0.99 -35.05 -10.68
C VAL A 258 0.24 -35.89 -10.33
N TRP A 259 0.92 -35.60 -9.23
CA TRP A 259 2.06 -36.39 -8.75
C TRP A 259 1.66 -37.31 -7.58
N THR A 260 0.89 -36.82 -6.61
CA THR A 260 0.59 -37.57 -5.38
C THR A 260 -0.35 -38.77 -5.60
N GLU A 261 -1.19 -38.78 -6.64
CA GLU A 261 -2.06 -39.92 -6.97
C GLU A 261 -1.41 -40.95 -7.91
N THR A 262 -0.10 -40.84 -8.14
CA THR A 262 0.67 -41.75 -9.00
C THR A 262 1.60 -42.65 -8.18
N ASP A 263 2.34 -43.52 -8.87
CA ASP A 263 3.42 -44.32 -8.30
C ASP A 263 4.63 -43.46 -7.85
N LYS A 264 4.68 -42.18 -8.26
CA LYS A 264 5.77 -41.23 -8.00
C LYS A 264 7.11 -41.76 -8.51
N GLY A 265 7.08 -42.59 -9.56
CA GLY A 265 8.27 -43.14 -10.20
C GLY A 265 9.17 -42.04 -10.80
N PRO A 266 10.40 -42.39 -11.23
CA PRO A 266 11.34 -41.43 -11.82
C PRO A 266 10.74 -40.68 -13.02
N ASP A 267 10.10 -41.39 -13.94
CA ASP A 267 9.53 -40.81 -15.17
C ASP A 267 8.35 -39.88 -14.88
N VAL A 268 7.45 -40.29 -13.97
CA VAL A 268 6.31 -39.46 -13.54
C VAL A 268 6.78 -38.21 -12.81
N THR A 269 7.81 -38.36 -11.96
CA THR A 269 8.41 -37.23 -11.27
C THR A 269 9.08 -36.25 -12.25
N ALA A 270 9.79 -36.76 -13.27
CA ALA A 270 10.39 -35.93 -14.31
C ALA A 270 9.32 -35.19 -15.14
N ALA A 271 8.23 -35.87 -15.53
CA ALA A 271 7.12 -35.24 -16.25
C ALA A 271 6.43 -34.15 -15.43
N PHE A 272 6.19 -34.39 -14.13
CA PHE A 272 5.65 -33.40 -13.23
C PHE A 272 6.57 -32.17 -13.12
N GLN A 273 7.88 -32.41 -12.96
CA GLN A 273 8.87 -31.34 -12.90
C GLN A 273 8.93 -30.51 -14.18
N GLU A 274 8.89 -31.15 -15.35
CA GLU A 274 8.90 -30.46 -16.64
C GLU A 274 7.63 -29.63 -16.84
N LYS A 275 6.46 -30.14 -16.44
CA LYS A 275 5.22 -29.36 -16.42
C LYS A 275 5.36 -28.09 -15.59
N ILE A 276 5.91 -28.21 -14.37
CA ILE A 276 6.15 -27.06 -13.50
C ILE A 276 7.16 -26.10 -14.13
N ARG A 277 8.23 -26.60 -14.73
CA ARG A 277 9.24 -25.77 -15.42
C ARG A 277 8.61 -24.95 -16.54
N LEU A 278 7.77 -25.54 -17.38
CA LEU A 278 7.09 -24.84 -18.47
C LEU A 278 6.11 -23.77 -17.95
N GLU A 279 5.39 -24.04 -16.86
CA GLU A 279 4.55 -23.02 -16.22
C GLU A 279 5.37 -21.84 -15.71
N VAL A 280 6.52 -22.11 -15.07
CA VAL A 280 7.44 -21.06 -14.62
C VAL A 280 8.00 -20.24 -15.78
N GLU A 281 8.35 -20.88 -16.90
CA GLU A 281 8.83 -20.20 -18.11
C GLU A 281 7.78 -19.25 -18.71
N ASN A 282 6.49 -19.58 -18.58
CA ASN A 282 5.42 -18.67 -18.98
C ASN A 282 5.25 -17.52 -17.97
N LEU A 283 5.22 -17.85 -16.67
CA LEU A 283 4.97 -16.90 -15.59
C LEU A 283 6.09 -15.87 -15.40
N LYS A 284 7.35 -16.22 -15.69
CA LYS A 284 8.46 -15.27 -15.57
C LYS A 284 8.38 -14.11 -16.57
N MET A 285 7.57 -14.25 -17.61
CA MET A 285 7.36 -13.22 -18.64
C MET A 285 6.29 -12.19 -18.24
N GLU A 286 5.63 -12.39 -17.10
CA GLU A 286 4.67 -11.46 -16.53
C GLU A 286 5.36 -10.35 -15.72
N SER A 287 4.68 -9.22 -15.53
CA SER A 287 5.17 -8.13 -14.69
C SER A 287 5.42 -8.61 -13.26
N PHE A 288 6.60 -8.30 -12.72
CA PHE A 288 7.07 -8.81 -11.42
C PHE A 288 7.08 -10.36 -11.33
N GLY A 289 7.01 -11.07 -12.46
CA GLY A 289 6.85 -12.52 -12.49
C GLY A 289 7.95 -13.25 -11.74
N LEU A 290 9.21 -12.83 -11.89
CA LEU A 290 10.34 -13.37 -11.13
C LEU A 290 10.15 -13.22 -9.61
N GLU A 291 9.74 -12.04 -9.15
CA GLU A 291 9.58 -11.80 -7.73
C GLU A 291 8.36 -12.53 -7.14
N ILE A 292 7.26 -12.63 -7.89
CA ILE A 292 6.08 -13.41 -7.51
C ILE A 292 6.44 -14.90 -7.44
N LEU A 293 7.13 -15.42 -8.46
CA LEU A 293 7.64 -16.79 -8.48
C LEU A 293 8.52 -17.06 -7.26
N HIS A 294 9.44 -16.17 -6.93
CA HIS A 294 10.27 -16.29 -5.73
C HIS A 294 9.43 -16.26 -4.44
N ALA A 295 8.42 -15.40 -4.34
CA ALA A 295 7.53 -15.32 -3.18
C ALA A 295 6.72 -16.62 -2.98
N ILE A 296 6.17 -17.18 -4.06
CA ILE A 296 5.49 -18.47 -4.05
C ILE A 296 6.47 -19.58 -3.67
N GLY A 297 7.61 -19.64 -4.37
CA GLY A 297 8.58 -20.72 -4.22
C GLY A 297 9.21 -20.78 -2.83
N SER A 298 9.58 -19.63 -2.27
CA SER A 298 10.08 -19.52 -0.90
C SER A 298 9.04 -19.94 0.14
N THR A 299 7.77 -19.58 -0.07
CA THR A 299 6.68 -19.97 0.82
C THR A 299 6.44 -21.47 0.78
N TYR A 300 6.30 -22.07 -0.41
CA TYR A 300 6.07 -23.51 -0.57
C TYR A 300 7.24 -24.35 -0.06
N ASN A 301 8.47 -23.95 -0.37
CA ASN A 301 9.66 -24.64 0.13
C ASN A 301 9.76 -24.55 1.66
N SER A 302 9.52 -23.36 2.24
CA SER A 302 9.50 -23.18 3.70
C SER A 302 8.43 -24.04 4.38
N LYS A 303 7.17 -23.93 3.95
CA LYS A 303 6.04 -24.67 4.54
C LYS A 303 6.18 -26.18 4.36
N GLY A 304 6.55 -26.64 3.17
CA GLY A 304 6.75 -28.05 2.86
C GLY A 304 7.92 -28.65 3.68
N THR A 305 9.08 -28.00 3.70
CA THR A 305 10.23 -28.50 4.48
C THR A 305 9.98 -28.44 5.99
N SER A 306 9.32 -27.40 6.50
CA SER A 306 8.96 -27.27 7.91
C SER A 306 8.01 -28.40 8.33
N PHE A 307 6.99 -28.70 7.51
CA PHE A 307 6.10 -29.84 7.75
C PHE A 307 6.85 -31.17 7.76
N LEU A 308 7.67 -31.44 6.74
CA LEU A 308 8.46 -32.67 6.65
C LEU A 308 9.42 -32.86 7.82
N LYS A 309 10.06 -31.78 8.30
CA LYS A 309 10.93 -31.82 9.49
C LYS A 309 10.14 -32.10 10.76
N SER A 310 8.94 -31.51 10.89
CA SER A 310 8.07 -31.74 12.06
C SER A 310 7.63 -33.20 12.22
N GLN A 311 7.60 -33.96 11.12
CA GLN A 311 7.27 -35.40 11.15
C GLN A 311 8.47 -36.28 11.57
N LYS A 312 9.71 -35.81 11.41
CA LYS A 312 10.93 -36.61 11.61
C LYS A 312 11.54 -36.50 13.01
N PHE A 313 11.12 -35.55 13.85
CA PHE A 313 11.78 -35.29 15.13
C PHE A 313 10.80 -34.89 16.23
N LEU A 314 10.88 -35.58 17.37
CA LEU A 314 10.09 -35.35 18.59
C LEU A 314 10.29 -33.92 19.13
N GLY A 315 9.41 -33.00 18.74
CA GLY A 315 9.06 -31.75 19.44
C GLY A 315 10.04 -30.56 19.36
N ILE A 316 11.34 -30.77 19.51
CA ILE A 316 12.28 -29.66 19.82
C ILE A 316 12.80 -28.94 18.55
N SER A 317 13.05 -29.66 17.45
CA SER A 317 13.46 -29.05 16.17
C SER A 317 12.33 -28.22 15.53
N GLY A 318 11.09 -28.65 15.70
CA GLY A 318 9.90 -27.92 15.24
C GLY A 318 9.71 -26.58 15.96
N PHE A 319 10.06 -26.49 17.25
CA PHE A 319 10.02 -25.23 18.00
C PHE A 319 11.03 -24.20 17.46
N PHE A 320 12.29 -24.61 17.22
CA PHE A 320 13.31 -23.72 16.66
C PHE A 320 12.98 -23.24 15.26
N SER A 321 12.41 -24.09 14.40
CA SER A 321 11.92 -23.68 13.08
C SER A 321 10.80 -22.66 13.21
N ARG A 322 9.78 -22.93 14.05
CA ARG A 322 8.66 -22.01 14.29
C ARG A 322 9.11 -20.66 14.84
N LEU A 323 10.13 -20.63 15.70
CA LEU A 323 10.68 -19.39 16.25
C LEU A 323 11.42 -18.56 15.19
N LYS A 324 12.22 -19.22 14.34
CA LYS A 324 12.88 -18.57 13.20
C LYS A 324 11.86 -18.02 12.19
N ASP A 325 10.81 -18.79 11.89
CA ASP A 325 9.75 -18.39 10.97
C ASP A 325 8.98 -17.17 11.50
N LYS A 326 8.66 -17.13 12.81
CA LYS A 326 8.07 -15.96 13.47
C LYS A 326 8.99 -14.74 13.44
N GLY A 327 10.30 -14.92 13.65
CA GLY A 327 11.28 -13.84 13.57
C GLY A 327 11.41 -13.24 12.18
N ASN A 328 11.39 -14.09 11.14
CA ASN A 328 11.38 -13.63 9.76
C ASN A 328 10.09 -12.88 9.42
N LEU A 329 8.93 -13.39 9.85
CA LEU A 329 7.64 -12.69 9.67
C LEU A 329 7.62 -11.33 10.36
N ALA A 330 8.15 -11.23 11.59
CA ALA A 330 8.25 -9.96 12.31
C ALA A 330 9.15 -8.97 11.56
N ARG A 331 10.28 -9.43 11.01
CA ARG A 331 11.16 -8.59 10.19
C ARG A 331 10.46 -8.12 8.91
N GLU A 332 9.82 -9.03 8.18
CA GLU A 332 9.08 -8.70 6.94
C GLU A 332 7.95 -7.70 7.21
N THR A 333 7.19 -7.90 8.30
CA THR A 333 6.14 -6.98 8.74
C THR A 333 6.73 -5.60 9.08
N TRP A 334 7.82 -5.56 9.85
CA TRP A 334 8.51 -4.30 10.16
C TRP A 334 8.98 -3.57 8.91
N THR A 335 9.62 -4.27 7.97
CA THR A 335 10.10 -3.67 6.72
C THR A 335 8.96 -3.16 5.83
N THR A 336 7.81 -3.84 5.84
CA THR A 336 6.62 -3.42 5.10
C THR A 336 6.06 -2.14 5.70
N ILE A 337 5.89 -2.11 7.03
CA ILE A 337 5.41 -0.92 7.77
C ILE A 337 6.37 0.26 7.59
N SER A 338 7.69 0.05 7.71
CA SER A 338 8.66 1.13 7.58
C SER A 338 8.68 1.74 6.17
N THR A 339 8.45 0.91 5.14
CA THR A 339 8.37 1.40 3.75
C THR A 339 7.09 2.21 3.52
N ALA A 340 5.95 1.76 4.06
CA ALA A 340 4.71 2.51 4.00
C ALA A 340 4.82 3.88 4.69
N LEU A 341 5.45 3.92 5.87
CA LEU A 341 5.73 5.17 6.59
C LEU A 341 6.64 6.11 5.80
N ASP A 342 7.69 5.59 5.15
CA ASP A 342 8.57 6.41 4.29
C ASP A 342 7.79 7.02 3.10
N ALA A 343 6.93 6.23 2.46
CA ALA A 343 6.07 6.72 1.38
C ALA A 343 5.13 7.84 1.88
N GLN A 344 4.47 7.63 3.03
CA GLN A 344 3.57 8.63 3.62
C GLN A 344 4.30 9.92 3.97
N MET A 345 5.47 9.85 4.62
CA MET A 345 6.27 11.03 4.96
C MET A 345 6.66 11.82 3.70
N THR A 346 6.97 11.14 2.59
CA THR A 346 7.31 11.83 1.34
C THR A 346 6.12 12.49 0.64
N MET A 347 4.91 11.93 0.81
CA MET A 347 3.68 12.58 0.35
C MET A 347 3.40 13.85 1.16
N GLU A 348 3.54 13.78 2.50
CA GLU A 348 3.38 14.96 3.36
C GLU A 348 4.44 16.03 3.08
N GLU A 349 5.67 15.64 2.76
CA GLU A 349 6.73 16.57 2.36
C GLU A 349 6.40 17.27 1.03
N MET A 350 5.88 16.54 0.04
CA MET A 350 5.42 17.12 -1.23
C MET A 350 4.29 18.13 -0.99
N ALA A 351 3.26 17.75 -0.22
CA ALA A 351 2.13 18.63 0.08
C ALA A 351 2.58 19.93 0.76
N LYS A 352 3.54 19.84 1.70
CA LYS A 352 4.12 21.03 2.37
C LYS A 352 4.95 21.91 1.43
N LEU A 353 5.65 21.32 0.46
CA LEU A 353 6.42 22.07 -0.53
C LEU A 353 5.48 22.79 -1.51
N GLU A 354 4.39 22.15 -1.91
CA GLU A 354 3.35 22.72 -2.76
C GLU A 354 2.61 23.87 -2.05
N GLU A 355 2.26 23.70 -0.77
CA GLU A 355 1.58 24.73 0.04
C GLU A 355 2.48 25.95 0.30
N LYS A 356 3.78 25.74 0.54
CA LYS A 356 4.71 26.85 0.79
C LYS A 356 4.87 27.75 -0.42
N GLY A 357 4.82 27.19 -1.63
CA GLY A 357 5.04 27.92 -2.88
C GLY A 357 6.39 28.65 -2.95
N GLY A 358 6.79 29.08 -4.15
CA GLY A 358 8.00 29.89 -4.31
C GLY A 358 8.56 29.86 -5.74
N GLU A 359 9.43 30.81 -6.06
CA GLU A 359 10.13 30.88 -7.38
C GLU A 359 10.93 29.60 -7.68
N ASP A 360 11.34 28.87 -6.65
CA ASP A 360 12.06 27.60 -6.78
C ASP A 360 11.18 26.39 -7.08
N TRP A 361 9.85 26.47 -6.91
CA TRP A 361 8.91 25.36 -7.17
C TRP A 361 8.40 25.45 -8.61
N THR A 362 9.29 25.13 -9.55
CA THR A 362 8.98 25.10 -11.00
C THR A 362 8.25 23.82 -11.40
N ASP A 363 7.56 23.84 -12.54
CA ASP A 363 6.89 22.66 -13.11
C ASP A 363 7.83 21.45 -13.26
N GLU A 364 9.11 21.71 -13.57
CA GLU A 364 10.15 20.69 -13.69
C GLU A 364 10.49 20.04 -12.33
N LYS A 365 10.69 20.84 -11.26
CA LYS A 365 10.93 20.30 -9.91
C LYS A 365 9.70 19.59 -9.36
N LYS A 366 8.49 20.07 -9.68
CA LYS A 366 7.23 19.41 -9.32
C LYS A 366 7.17 18.02 -9.96
N ALA A 367 7.44 17.91 -11.26
CA ALA A 367 7.48 16.64 -11.97
C ALA A 367 8.56 15.68 -11.42
N GLU A 368 9.73 16.18 -11.03
CA GLU A 368 10.79 15.36 -10.41
C GLU A 368 10.36 14.80 -9.04
N TYR A 369 9.74 15.64 -8.20
CA TYR A 369 9.21 15.22 -6.91
C TYR A 369 8.05 14.22 -7.06
N GLU A 370 7.12 14.47 -7.98
CA GLU A 370 6.03 13.56 -8.30
C GLU A 370 6.55 12.18 -8.74
N LYS A 371 7.57 12.13 -9.60
CA LYS A 371 8.24 10.88 -10.00
C LYS A 371 8.83 10.14 -8.80
N LYS A 372 9.56 10.85 -7.94
CA LYS A 372 10.22 10.26 -6.77
C LYS A 372 9.23 9.71 -5.75
N VAL A 373 8.15 10.43 -5.49
CA VAL A 373 7.08 9.99 -4.59
C VAL A 373 6.32 8.82 -5.19
N THR A 374 5.98 8.88 -6.48
CA THR A 374 5.32 7.76 -7.19
C THR A 374 6.15 6.48 -7.12
N GLY A 375 7.48 6.57 -7.36
CA GLY A 375 8.38 5.41 -7.25
C GLY A 375 8.39 4.81 -5.85
N LYS A 376 8.38 5.63 -4.80
CA LYS A 376 8.31 5.16 -3.40
C LYS A 376 6.96 4.53 -3.06
N ILE A 377 5.85 5.12 -3.52
CA ILE A 377 4.50 4.56 -3.34
C ILE A 377 4.41 3.20 -4.01
N LEU A 378 4.86 3.07 -5.26
CA LEU A 378 4.88 1.80 -5.99
C LEU A 378 5.73 0.75 -5.27
N ALA A 379 6.90 1.14 -4.75
CA ALA A 379 7.77 0.25 -4.00
C ALA A 379 7.16 -0.17 -2.65
N ALA A 380 6.36 0.68 -2.00
CA ALA A 380 5.62 0.35 -0.79
C ALA A 380 4.46 -0.61 -1.10
N ALA A 381 3.64 -0.28 -2.11
CA ALA A 381 2.51 -1.09 -2.56
C ALA A 381 2.96 -2.48 -3.02
N TRP A 382 4.09 -2.56 -3.72
CA TRP A 382 4.69 -3.84 -4.10
C TRP A 382 5.11 -4.69 -2.90
N ARG A 383 5.82 -4.10 -1.93
CA ARG A 383 6.23 -4.83 -0.71
C ARG A 383 5.02 -5.34 0.08
N GLY A 384 3.98 -4.52 0.21
CA GLY A 384 2.73 -4.94 0.84
C GLY A 384 2.08 -6.09 0.08
N SER A 385 2.05 -6.03 -1.25
CA SER A 385 1.45 -7.07 -2.09
C SER A 385 2.21 -8.39 -2.00
N LYS A 386 3.54 -8.33 -1.98
CA LYS A 386 4.39 -9.51 -1.71
C LYS A 386 4.08 -10.12 -0.35
N PHE A 387 3.94 -9.29 0.70
CA PHE A 387 3.56 -9.76 2.03
C PHE A 387 2.18 -10.43 2.03
N GLU A 388 1.20 -9.83 1.35
CA GLU A 388 -0.15 -10.38 1.17
C GLU A 388 -0.10 -11.76 0.49
N ILE A 389 0.60 -11.86 -0.65
CA ILE A 389 0.80 -13.11 -1.40
C ILE A 389 1.37 -14.19 -0.48
N GLN A 390 2.49 -13.91 0.19
CA GLN A 390 3.13 -14.89 1.08
C GLN A 390 2.19 -15.27 2.24
N SER A 391 1.42 -14.31 2.77
CA SER A 391 0.47 -14.57 3.85
C SER A 391 -0.66 -15.51 3.44
N VAL A 392 -1.30 -15.24 2.29
CA VAL A 392 -2.34 -16.10 1.72
C VAL A 392 -1.80 -17.50 1.43
N LEU A 393 -0.63 -17.61 0.79
CA LEU A 393 -0.04 -18.90 0.47
C LEU A 393 0.36 -19.70 1.72
N ARG A 394 0.81 -19.05 2.80
CA ARG A 394 1.07 -19.73 4.07
C ARG A 394 -0.20 -20.38 4.62
N GLU A 395 -1.33 -19.66 4.59
CA GLU A 395 -2.64 -20.17 5.02
C GLU A 395 -3.14 -21.30 4.14
N VAL A 396 -3.01 -21.17 2.81
CA VAL A 396 -3.31 -22.23 1.85
C VAL A 396 -2.49 -23.50 2.15
N CYS A 397 -1.18 -23.37 2.34
CA CYS A 397 -0.32 -24.49 2.71
C CYS A 397 -0.73 -25.09 4.06
N ASP A 398 -1.04 -24.28 5.07
CA ASP A 398 -1.48 -24.75 6.38
C ASP A 398 -2.78 -25.54 6.29
N GLN A 399 -3.74 -25.08 5.49
CA GLN A 399 -5.00 -25.78 5.26
C GLN A 399 -4.76 -27.17 4.67
N ILE A 400 -3.92 -27.30 3.64
CA ILE A 400 -3.73 -28.59 2.94
C ILE A 400 -2.79 -29.56 3.66
N LEU A 401 -1.88 -29.06 4.51
CA LEU A 401 -0.88 -29.86 5.24
C LEU A 401 -1.34 -30.22 6.67
N ASN A 402 -2.22 -29.43 7.28
CA ASN A 402 -2.70 -29.68 8.65
C ASN A 402 -4.13 -30.25 8.72
N ASP A 403 -4.77 -30.48 7.57
CA ASP A 403 -6.09 -31.12 7.50
C ASP A 403 -6.07 -32.53 8.13
N LYS A 404 -6.68 -32.66 9.30
CA LYS A 404 -6.73 -33.93 10.05
C LYS A 404 -7.67 -34.96 9.43
N ALA A 405 -8.56 -34.57 8.52
CA ALA A 405 -9.39 -35.51 7.78
C ALA A 405 -8.58 -36.34 6.78
N ILE A 406 -7.42 -35.83 6.36
CA ILE A 406 -6.52 -36.49 5.42
C ILE A 406 -5.43 -37.26 6.16
N ARG A 407 -5.21 -38.52 5.73
CA ARG A 407 -4.16 -39.40 6.26
C ARG A 407 -2.79 -38.72 6.23
N LEU A 408 -1.98 -38.99 7.26
CA LEU A 408 -0.67 -38.35 7.41
C LEU A 408 0.25 -38.64 6.21
N GLU A 409 0.25 -39.88 5.72
CA GLU A 409 1.03 -40.28 4.53
C GLU A 409 0.75 -39.36 3.35
N LYS A 410 -0.53 -39.10 3.05
CA LYS A 410 -0.94 -38.23 1.95
C LYS A 410 -0.52 -36.77 2.17
N ARG A 411 -0.54 -36.29 3.41
CA ARG A 411 -0.07 -34.94 3.77
C ARG A 411 1.45 -34.81 3.63
N VAL A 412 2.20 -35.87 3.92
CA VAL A 412 3.65 -35.96 3.66
C VAL A 412 3.93 -35.90 2.16
N GLU A 413 3.18 -36.64 1.34
CA GLU A 413 3.31 -36.58 -0.12
C GLU A 413 3.02 -35.17 -0.67
N ARG A 414 1.94 -34.51 -0.20
CA ARG A 414 1.65 -33.11 -0.55
C ARG A 414 2.80 -32.18 -0.20
N ALA A 415 3.42 -32.35 0.98
CA ALA A 415 4.57 -31.55 1.38
C ALA A 415 5.80 -31.79 0.49
N GLN A 416 6.04 -33.02 0.03
CA GLN A 416 7.13 -33.32 -0.92
C GLN A 416 6.89 -32.64 -2.28
N ALA A 417 5.67 -32.76 -2.82
CA ALA A 417 5.29 -32.10 -4.07
C ALA A 417 5.40 -30.56 -3.98
N LEU A 418 5.01 -29.96 -2.85
CA LEU A 418 5.21 -28.52 -2.60
C LEU A 418 6.68 -28.12 -2.64
N VAL A 419 7.58 -28.92 -2.06
CA VAL A 419 9.03 -28.65 -2.09
C VAL A 419 9.56 -28.75 -3.52
N ILE A 420 9.07 -29.69 -4.33
CA ILE A 420 9.43 -29.79 -5.76
C ILE A 420 9.03 -28.51 -6.48
N ILE A 421 7.75 -28.10 -6.40
CA ILE A 421 7.28 -26.86 -7.03
C ILE A 421 8.09 -25.66 -6.53
N GLY A 422 8.28 -25.55 -5.22
CA GLY A 422 8.96 -24.44 -4.59
C GLY A 422 10.39 -24.25 -5.09
N LYS A 423 11.13 -25.34 -5.33
CA LYS A 423 12.49 -25.29 -5.88
C LYS A 423 12.51 -24.74 -7.31
N TYR A 424 11.63 -25.21 -8.19
CA TYR A 424 11.56 -24.72 -9.58
C TYR A 424 11.18 -23.24 -9.63
N PHE A 425 10.24 -22.82 -8.78
CA PHE A 425 9.84 -21.42 -8.67
C PHE A 425 10.97 -20.51 -8.15
N GLN A 426 11.89 -21.02 -7.33
CA GLN A 426 13.06 -20.27 -6.84
C GLN A 426 14.24 -20.25 -7.83
N GLN A 427 14.43 -21.33 -8.61
CA GLN A 427 15.59 -21.48 -9.51
C GLN A 427 15.63 -20.46 -10.65
N VAL A 428 14.49 -19.86 -11.00
CA VAL A 428 14.39 -18.91 -12.13
C VAL A 428 14.86 -17.49 -11.76
N CYS A 429 15.16 -17.25 -10.47
CA CYS A 429 15.68 -15.97 -9.99
C CYS A 429 17.21 -15.97 -9.75
N SER A 430 17.90 -17.05 -10.10
CA SER A 430 19.35 -17.25 -9.87
C SER A 430 20.21 -16.91 -11.07
#